data_AF-A0A2V6WYD8-F1
#
_entry.id   AF-A0A2V6WYD8-F1
#
_cell.length_a   1.000
_cell.length_b   1.000
_cell.length_c   1.000
_cell.angle_alpha   90.00
_cell.angle_beta   90.00
_cell.angle_gamma   90.00
#
_symmetry.space_group_name_H-M   'P 1'
#
loop_
_entity.id
_entity.type
_entity.pdbx_description
1 polymer ?
#
loop_
_entity_poly.entity_id
_entity_poly.type
_entity_poly.pdbx_seq_one_letter_code
_entity_poly.pdbx_strand_id
1 'polypeptide(L)'
;LPGDGTEELVVFAETRTRGPARCDVIVRAISESVAGTLGIAPRDVVLCRPGELPRTTSGKLERYRGAEIYARWRAESPARFSGHPICSTG
;
A
#
# COMPACT_ATOMS: atom_id res chain seq x y z
N LEU A 1 10.44 -1.63 10.83
CA LEU A 1 9.06 -1.79 11.34
C LEU A 1 8.49 -0.40 11.56
N PRO A 2 7.16 -0.17 11.47
CA PRO A 2 6.53 1.07 11.91
C PRO A 2 7.14 1.53 13.26
N GLY A 3 7.43 2.82 13.35
CA GLY A 3 8.38 3.39 14.30
C GLY A 3 7.89 3.45 15.76
N ASP A 4 8.81 3.16 16.68
CA ASP A 4 9.06 3.80 17.99
C ASP A 4 7.92 4.33 18.88
N GLY A 5 6.68 3.82 18.74
CA GLY A 5 5.65 3.92 19.77
C GLY A 5 4.24 4.28 19.31
N THR A 6 3.99 4.45 18.01
CA THR A 6 2.64 4.75 17.49
C THR A 6 2.23 3.77 16.40
N GLU A 7 0.99 3.28 16.47
CA GLU A 7 0.40 2.49 15.38
C GLU A 7 0.22 3.37 14.14
N GLU A 8 0.63 2.86 12.98
CA GLU A 8 0.50 3.56 11.69
C GLU A 8 -0.36 2.74 10.74
N LEU A 9 -1.30 3.39 10.03
CA LEU A 9 -2.15 2.73 9.04
C LEU A 9 -1.46 2.67 7.67
N VAL A 10 -1.34 1.47 7.11
CA VAL A 10 -0.90 1.24 5.72
C VAL A 10 -2.02 0.58 4.95
N VAL A 11 -2.31 1.08 3.74
CA VAL A 11 -3.34 0.53 2.86
C VAL A 11 -2.68 -0.14 1.66
N PHE A 12 -3.08 -1.37 1.37
CA PHE A 12 -2.70 -2.08 0.15
C PHE A 12 -3.89 -2.18 -0.79
N ALA A 13 -3.69 -1.88 -2.07
CA ALA A 13 -4.71 -2.02 -3.09
C ALA A 13 -4.14 -2.64 -4.37
N GLU A 14 -4.75 -3.73 -4.84
CA GLU A 14 -4.41 -4.29 -6.15
C GLU A 14 -5.06 -3.47 -7.27
N THR A 15 -4.29 -3.13 -8.30
CA THR A 15 -4.80 -2.39 -9.46
C THR A 15 -4.19 -2.87 -10.77
N ARG A 16 -4.99 -2.85 -11.84
CA ARG A 16 -4.51 -3.04 -13.21
C ARG A 16 -3.98 -1.74 -13.82
N THR A 17 -4.23 -0.59 -13.19
CA THR A 17 -3.76 0.71 -13.66
C THR A 17 -2.23 0.76 -13.73
N ARG A 18 -1.72 1.49 -14.71
CA ARG A 18 -0.30 1.71 -14.98
C ARG A 18 -0.08 3.19 -15.30
N GLY A 19 1.14 3.65 -15.09
CA GLY A 19 1.57 5.02 -15.36
C GLY A 19 1.48 5.91 -14.10
N PRO A 20 2.57 6.61 -13.71
CA PRO A 20 2.66 7.34 -12.45
C PRO A 20 1.46 8.25 -12.18
N ALA A 21 1.13 9.16 -13.12
CA ALA A 21 0.04 10.11 -12.96
C ALA A 21 -1.35 9.47 -12.73
N ARG A 22 -1.62 8.28 -13.29
CA ARG A 22 -2.90 7.58 -13.04
C ARG A 22 -2.90 6.89 -11.68
N CYS A 23 -1.73 6.39 -11.28
CA CYS A 23 -1.53 5.79 -9.98
C CYS A 23 -1.62 6.86 -8.87
N ASP A 24 -1.15 8.09 -9.13
CA ASP A 24 -1.25 9.27 -8.24
C ASP A 24 -2.71 9.54 -7.88
N VAL A 25 -3.57 9.56 -8.90
CA VAL A 25 -5.01 9.78 -8.75
C VAL A 25 -5.64 8.71 -7.85
N ILE A 26 -5.25 7.44 -8.03
CA ILE A 26 -5.78 6.33 -7.20
C ILE A 26 -5.29 6.45 -5.76
N VAL A 27 -4.00 6.72 -5.54
CA VAL A 27 -3.43 6.90 -4.20
C VAL A 27 -4.14 8.04 -3.48
N ARG A 28 -4.28 9.20 -4.13
CA ARG A 28 -4.97 10.35 -3.56
C ARG A 28 -6.42 10.03 -3.19
N ALA A 29 -7.17 9.40 -4.09
CA ALA A 29 -8.56 9.03 -3.84
C ALA A 29 -8.71 8.05 -2.66
N ILE A 30 -7.80 7.08 -2.53
CA ILE A 30 -7.78 6.16 -1.39
C ILE A 30 -7.45 6.91 -0.10
N SER A 31 -6.40 7.73 -0.10
CA SER A 31 -6.00 8.50 1.09
C SER A 31 -7.11 9.44 1.57
N GLU A 32 -7.74 10.19 0.65
CA GLU A 32 -8.87 11.08 0.95
C GLU A 32 -10.08 10.31 1.51
N SER A 33 -10.43 9.18 0.88
CA SER A 33 -11.54 8.32 1.33
C SER A 33 -11.29 7.73 2.71
N VAL A 34 -10.09 7.21 2.96
CA VAL A 34 -9.74 6.60 4.25
C VAL A 34 -9.68 7.65 5.35
N ALA A 35 -9.04 8.81 5.10
CA ALA A 35 -9.01 9.91 6.05
C ALA A 35 -10.41 10.43 6.37
N GLY A 36 -11.26 10.63 5.36
CA GLY A 36 -12.64 11.10 5.54
C GLY A 36 -13.54 10.09 6.26
N THR A 37 -13.31 8.79 6.09
CA THR A 37 -14.17 7.74 6.68
C THR A 37 -13.72 7.34 8.08
N LEU A 38 -12.41 7.22 8.30
CA LEU A 38 -11.83 6.69 9.56
C LEU A 38 -11.25 7.78 10.47
N GLY A 39 -11.11 9.02 9.98
CA GLY A 39 -10.44 10.10 10.71
C GLY A 39 -8.92 9.91 10.86
N ILE A 40 -8.35 8.93 10.16
CA ILE A 40 -6.92 8.59 10.20
C ILE A 40 -6.38 8.61 8.77
N ALA A 41 -5.40 9.45 8.50
CA ALA A 41 -4.69 9.42 7.23
C ALA A 41 -3.76 8.20 7.19
N PRO A 42 -3.83 7.35 6.14
CA PRO A 42 -2.83 6.32 5.94
C PRO A 42 -1.44 6.95 5.86
N ARG A 43 -0.46 6.32 6.50
CA ARG A 43 0.95 6.64 6.28
C ARG A 43 1.33 6.40 4.83
N ASP A 44 0.94 5.23 4.32
CA ASP A 44 1.25 4.79 2.96
C ASP A 44 0.03 4.13 2.32
N VAL A 45 -0.12 4.37 1.02
CA VAL A 45 -1.00 3.60 0.12
C VAL A 45 -0.13 2.92 -0.91
N VAL A 46 -0.09 1.59 -0.84
CA VAL A 46 0.75 0.76 -1.70
C VAL A 46 -0.10 0.11 -2.79
N LEU A 47 0.08 0.53 -4.04
CA LEU A 47 -0.58 -0.13 -5.16
C LEU A 47 0.22 -1.35 -5.62
N CYS A 48 -0.48 -2.46 -5.76
CA CYS A 48 0.07 -3.76 -6.11
C CYS A 48 -0.49 -4.24 -7.44
N ARG A 49 0.19 -5.16 -8.12
CA ARG A 49 -0.40 -5.89 -9.24
C ARG A 49 -1.46 -6.88 -8.72
N PRO A 50 -2.46 -7.24 -9.55
CA PRO A 50 -3.38 -8.31 -9.19
C PRO A 50 -2.61 -9.59 -8.84
N GLY A 51 -2.88 -10.16 -7.67
CA GLY A 51 -2.23 -11.38 -7.18
C GLY A 51 -0.86 -11.18 -6.49
N GLU A 52 -0.35 -9.95 -6.39
CA GLU A 52 0.91 -9.67 -5.68
C GLU A 52 0.72 -9.71 -4.15
N LEU A 53 -0.50 -9.48 -3.66
CA LEU A 53 -0.79 -9.62 -2.23
C LEU A 53 -0.93 -11.10 -1.86
N PRO A 54 -0.24 -11.57 -0.80
CA PRO A 54 -0.34 -12.95 -0.35
C PRO A 54 -1.74 -13.36 0.05
N ARG A 55 -2.07 -14.58 -0.35
CA ARG A 55 -3.37 -15.19 -0.15
C ARG A 55 -3.19 -16.61 0.37
N THR A 56 -4.16 -17.05 1.15
CA THR A 56 -4.31 -18.46 1.50
C THR A 56 -4.55 -19.29 0.24
N THR A 57 -4.38 -20.60 0.33
CA THR A 57 -4.73 -21.54 -0.75
C THR A 57 -6.19 -21.42 -1.22
N SER A 58 -7.09 -20.95 -0.34
CA SER A 58 -8.49 -20.64 -0.64
C SER A 58 -8.73 -19.25 -1.24
N GLY A 59 -7.68 -18.44 -1.43
CA GLY A 59 -7.73 -17.13 -2.10
C GLY A 59 -8.00 -15.92 -1.19
N LYS A 60 -8.10 -16.11 0.13
CA LYS A 60 -8.31 -15.01 1.10
C LYS A 60 -7.01 -14.27 1.37
N LEU A 61 -7.06 -12.94 1.50
CA LEU A 61 -5.88 -12.14 1.82
C LEU A 61 -5.27 -12.51 3.18
N GLU A 62 -3.96 -12.74 3.20
CA GLU A 62 -3.19 -13.01 4.41
C GLU A 62 -2.76 -11.70 5.09
N ARG A 63 -3.72 -10.99 5.69
CA ARG A 63 -3.49 -9.65 6.28
C ARG A 63 -2.35 -9.63 7.32
N TYR A 64 -2.16 -10.71 8.07
CA TYR A 64 -1.09 -10.84 9.07
C TYR A 64 0.31 -10.74 8.45
N ARG A 65 0.48 -11.14 7.18
CA ARG A 65 1.74 -10.97 6.45
C ARG A 65 1.93 -9.56 5.90
N GLY A 66 0.90 -8.73 5.93
CA GLY A 66 0.93 -7.36 5.40
C GLY A 66 2.08 -6.52 5.96
N ALA A 67 2.30 -6.59 7.28
CA ALA A 67 3.38 -5.86 7.94
C ALA A 67 4.79 -6.35 7.53
N GLU A 68 4.98 -7.65 7.39
CA GLU A 68 6.25 -8.24 6.93
C GLU A 68 6.55 -7.85 5.48
N ILE A 69 5.54 -7.93 4.61
CA ILE A 69 5.65 -7.53 3.20
C ILE A 69 5.97 -6.05 3.09
N TYR A 70 5.24 -5.21 3.85
CA TYR A 70 5.49 -3.78 3.91
C TYR A 70 6.94 -3.49 4.31
N ALA A 71 7.42 -4.11 5.38
CA ALA A 71 8.77 -3.92 5.89
C ALA A 71 9.83 -4.34 4.86
N ARG A 72 9.63 -5.49 4.20
CA ARG A 72 10.50 -5.97 3.12
C ARG A 72 10.53 -5.01 1.94
N TRP A 73 9.38 -4.61 1.41
CA TRP A 73 9.33 -3.70 0.26
C TRP A 73 9.92 -2.33 0.57
N ARG A 74 9.69 -1.82 1.79
CA ARG A 74 10.28 -0.56 2.26
C ARG A 74 11.81 -0.62 2.30
N ALA A 75 12.38 -1.78 2.66
CA ALA A 75 13.82 -1.98 2.65
C ALA A 75 14.39 -2.12 1.22
N GLU A 76 13.70 -2.87 0.35
CA GLU A 76 14.15 -3.15 -1.03
C GLU A 76 14.06 -1.94 -1.96
N SER A 77 13.13 -1.00 -1.71
CA SER A 77 12.89 0.13 -2.60
C SER A 77 12.25 1.32 -1.87
N PRO A 78 13.02 2.10 -1.10
CA PRO A 78 12.49 3.24 -0.35
C PRO A 78 11.85 4.31 -1.24
N ALA A 79 12.28 4.44 -2.51
CA ALA A 79 11.69 5.35 -3.48
C ALA A 79 10.20 5.10 -3.74
N ARG A 80 9.73 3.85 -3.56
CA ARG A 80 8.31 3.51 -3.63
C ARG A 80 7.53 4.36 -2.59
N PHE A 81 8.07 4.62 -1.41
CA PHE A 81 7.30 5.15 -0.28
C PHE A 81 7.41 6.68 -0.08
N SER A 82 7.93 7.42 -1.07
CA SER A 82 8.25 8.86 -0.94
C SER A 82 7.08 9.83 -1.21
N GLY A 83 5.84 9.37 -1.04
CA GLY A 83 4.64 10.15 -1.37
C GLY A 83 4.30 10.23 -2.86
N HIS A 84 5.05 9.53 -3.70
CA HIS A 84 4.70 9.25 -5.09
C HIS A 84 4.07 7.85 -5.20
N PRO A 85 3.11 7.64 -6.12
CA PRO A 85 2.33 6.43 -6.23
C PRO A 85 3.22 5.28 -6.69
N ILE A 86 3.19 4.24 -5.88
CA ILE A 86 3.89 2.99 -6.15
C ILE A 86 3.07 2.23 -7.18
N CYS A 87 3.33 2.43 -8.46
CA CYS A 87 2.98 1.42 -9.44
C CYS A 87 4.21 0.55 -9.63
N SER A 88 4.19 -0.66 -9.07
CA SER A 88 5.30 -1.62 -9.15
C SER A 88 5.79 -1.68 -10.60
N THR A 89 6.95 -1.06 -10.84
CA THR A 89 7.53 -0.94 -12.17
C THR A 89 7.76 -2.35 -12.70
N GLY A 90 7.54 -2.50 -14.02
CA GLY A 90 7.74 -3.71 -14.83
C GLY A 90 8.56 -4.78 -14.16
#